data_AF-A0A7C2ZR09-F1
#
_entry.id   AF-A0A7C2ZR09-F1
#
_cell.length_a   1.000
_cell.length_b   1.000
_cell.length_c   1.000
_cell.angle_alpha   90.00
_cell.angle_beta   90.00
_cell.angle_gamma   90.00
#
_symmetry.space_group_name_H-M   'P 1'
#
loop_
_entity.id
_entity.type
_entity.pdbx_description
1 polymer ?
#
loop_
_entity_poly.entity_id
_entity_poly.type
_entity_poly.pdbx_seq_one_letter_code
_entity_poly.pdbx_strand_id
1 'polypeptide(L)'
;ESNESFDFDIKQTGLYKKAQDIEKKSRDFYLKKANEVEEKHQKELFLKLADEEKKHYLLLDNIIEFVSMPETWLENAEFFHFEEY
;
A
#
# COMPACT_ATOMS: atom_id res chain seq x y z
N GLU A 1 -1.11 30.62 22.73
CA GLU A 1 -1.77 29.52 22.00
C GLU A 1 -0.71 28.46 21.76
N SER A 2 -0.88 27.30 22.37
CA SER A 2 0.12 26.23 22.34
C SER A 2 0.12 25.57 20.96
N ASN A 3 1.25 25.72 20.27
CA ASN A 3 1.61 24.95 19.08
C ASN A 3 1.74 23.48 19.52
N GLU A 4 0.64 22.73 19.48
CA GLU A 4 0.69 21.27 19.62
C GLU A 4 1.32 20.71 18.35
N SER A 5 2.65 20.55 18.40
CA SER A 5 3.38 19.71 17.46
C SER A 5 2.77 18.31 17.53
N PHE A 6 2.03 17.96 16.48
CA PHE A 6 1.53 16.60 16.29
C PHE A 6 2.74 15.70 15.97
N ASP A 7 3.31 15.09 17.00
CA ASP A 7 4.34 14.07 16.87
C ASP A 7 3.70 12.76 16.33
N PHE A 8 3.50 12.73 15.02
CA PHE A 8 2.85 11.62 14.30
C PHE A 8 3.83 10.50 13.90
N ASP A 9 5.13 10.76 14.05
CA ASP A 9 6.15 10.25 13.13
C ASP A 9 6.59 8.79 13.41
N ILE A 10 6.61 8.33 14.66
CA ILE A 10 7.40 7.12 14.98
C ILE A 10 6.57 5.83 15.14
N LYS A 11 5.24 5.89 15.31
CA LYS A 11 4.41 4.69 15.56
C LYS A 11 3.56 4.21 14.38
N GLN A 12 3.11 5.10 13.51
CA GLN A 12 2.17 4.74 12.45
C GLN A 12 2.84 4.10 11.23
N THR A 13 4.01 4.59 10.85
CA THR A 13 4.85 3.99 9.80
C THR A 13 5.13 2.51 10.07
N GLY A 14 5.38 2.15 11.34
CA GLY A 14 5.57 0.76 11.76
C GLY A 14 4.33 -0.12 11.58
N LEU A 15 3.13 0.43 11.80
CA LEU A 15 1.86 -0.27 11.57
C LEU A 15 1.63 -0.51 10.08
N TYR A 16 1.85 0.50 9.24
CA TYR A 16 1.71 0.36 7.79
C TYR A 16 2.72 -0.63 7.22
N LYS A 17 3.97 -0.63 7.69
CA LYS A 17 4.98 -1.63 7.31
C LYS A 17 4.54 -3.06 7.69
N LYS A 18 3.97 -3.24 8.88
CA LYS A 18 3.43 -4.54 9.29
C LYS A 18 2.24 -4.98 8.42
N ALA A 19 1.36 -4.06 8.05
CA ALA A 19 0.26 -4.34 7.12
C ALA A 19 0.82 -4.72 5.74
N GLN A 20 1.82 -3.99 5.23
CA GLN A 20 2.47 -4.26 3.95
C GLN A 20 3.10 -5.66 3.91
N ASP A 21 3.74 -6.09 5.00
CA ASP A 21 4.26 -7.46 5.16
C ASP A 21 3.15 -8.53 5.15
N ILE A 22 1.98 -8.22 5.70
CA ILE A 22 0.81 -9.11 5.64
C ILE A 22 0.35 -9.24 4.19
N GLU A 23 0.17 -8.13 3.47
CA GLU A 23 -0.26 -8.15 2.06
C GLU A 23 0.70 -8.97 1.18
N LYS A 24 2.01 -8.81 1.38
CA LYS A 24 3.02 -9.61 0.68
C LYS A 24 2.85 -11.11 0.96
N LYS A 25 2.66 -11.50 2.22
CA LYS A 25 2.44 -12.91 2.61
C LYS A 25 1.13 -13.45 2.05
N SER A 26 0.06 -12.66 2.06
CA SER A 26 -1.25 -13.02 1.49
C SER A 26 -1.15 -13.26 -0.01
N ARG A 27 -0.47 -12.36 -0.73
CA ARG A 27 -0.18 -12.53 -2.16
C ARG A 27 0.56 -13.83 -2.45
N ASP A 28 1.65 -14.09 -1.74
CA ASP A 28 2.46 -15.30 -1.93
C ASP A 28 1.66 -16.56 -1.59
N PHE A 29 0.79 -16.50 -0.57
CA PHE A 29 -0.13 -17.57 -0.23
C PHE A 29 -1.11 -17.87 -1.36
N TYR A 30 -1.76 -16.86 -1.94
CA TYR A 30 -2.71 -17.07 -3.04
C TYR A 30 -2.02 -17.54 -4.31
N LEU A 31 -0.81 -17.04 -4.63
CA LEU A 31 -0.01 -17.57 -5.74
C LEU A 31 0.34 -19.04 -5.55
N LYS A 32 0.71 -19.43 -4.32
CA LYS A 32 0.95 -20.85 -4.00
C LYS A 32 -0.32 -21.68 -4.19
N LYS A 33 -1.47 -21.20 -3.70
CA LYS A 33 -2.77 -21.89 -3.87
C LYS A 33 -3.19 -22.01 -5.33
N ALA A 34 -2.96 -20.98 -6.14
CA ALA A 34 -3.19 -21.03 -7.58
C ALA A 34 -2.37 -22.11 -8.31
N ASN A 35 -1.19 -22.47 -7.78
CA ASN A 35 -0.34 -23.53 -8.32
C ASN A 35 -0.73 -24.93 -7.80
N GLU A 36 -1.41 -25.02 -6.66
CA GLU A 36 -1.86 -26.30 -6.05
C GLU A 36 -3.20 -26.80 -6.63
N VAL A 37 -3.98 -25.94 -7.27
CA VAL A 37 -5.30 -26.29 -7.82
C VAL A 37 -5.23 -26.67 -9.30
N GLU A 38 -5.96 -27.72 -9.67
CA GLU A 38 -6.07 -28.20 -11.07
C GLU A 38 -7.25 -27.54 -11.81
N GLU A 39 -8.29 -27.16 -11.08
CA GLU A 39 -9.51 -26.57 -11.66
C GLU A 39 -9.23 -25.12 -12.10
N LYS A 40 -9.56 -24.81 -13.36
CA LYS A 40 -9.22 -23.55 -14.00
C LYS A 40 -9.88 -22.35 -13.33
N HIS A 41 -11.15 -22.43 -12.97
CA HIS A 41 -11.86 -21.34 -12.31
C HIS A 41 -11.30 -21.05 -10.91
N GLN A 42 -10.96 -22.07 -10.12
CA GLN A 42 -10.29 -21.90 -8.83
C GLN A 42 -8.92 -21.24 -9.00
N LYS A 43 -8.15 -21.64 -10.01
CA LYS A 43 -6.86 -21.00 -10.32
C LYS A 43 -7.04 -19.52 -10.65
N GLU A 44 -8.00 -19.19 -11.51
CA GLU A 44 -8.31 -17.81 -11.87
C GLU A 44 -8.75 -16.98 -10.66
N LEU A 45 -9.54 -17.55 -9.75
CA LEU A 45 -9.94 -16.89 -8.51
C LEU A 45 -8.72 -16.55 -7.63
N PHE A 46 -7.83 -17.52 -7.39
CA PHE A 46 -6.63 -17.27 -6.58
C PHE A 46 -5.68 -16.25 -7.23
N LEU A 47 -5.55 -16.27 -8.56
CA LEU A 47 -4.77 -15.26 -9.28
C LEU A 47 -5.37 -13.86 -9.14
N LYS A 48 -6.70 -13.73 -9.21
CA LYS A 48 -7.39 -12.45 -8.97
C LYS A 48 -7.14 -11.95 -7.55
N LEU A 49 -7.28 -12.81 -6.53
CA LEU A 49 -6.99 -12.44 -5.15
C LEU A 49 -5.53 -11.97 -4.98
N ALA A 50 -4.57 -12.70 -5.56
CA ALA A 50 -3.16 -12.30 -5.52
C ALA A 50 -2.88 -10.93 -6.19
N ASP A 51 -3.65 -10.57 -7.22
CA ASP A 51 -3.55 -9.26 -7.87
C ASP A 51 -4.14 -8.14 -7.00
N GLU A 52 -5.24 -8.39 -6.31
CA GLU A 52 -5.79 -7.45 -5.33
C GLU A 52 -4.81 -7.18 -4.17
N GLU A 53 -4.19 -8.22 -3.60
CA GLU A 53 -3.20 -8.02 -2.53
C GLU A 53 -1.96 -7.27 -3.01
N LYS A 54 -1.61 -7.38 -4.30
CA LYS A 54 -0.56 -6.55 -4.90
C LYS A 54 -0.97 -5.07 -4.91
N LYS A 55 -2.22 -4.75 -5.22
CA LYS A 55 -2.73 -3.36 -5.19
C LYS A 55 -2.73 -2.82 -3.77
N HIS A 56 -3.14 -3.61 -2.78
CA HIS A 56 -3.08 -3.24 -1.37
C HIS A 56 -1.64 -2.96 -0.90
N TYR A 57 -0.69 -3.81 -1.29
CA TYR A 57 0.73 -3.59 -1.00
C TYR A 57 1.22 -2.24 -1.53
N LEU A 58 0.92 -1.92 -2.80
CA LEU A 58 1.33 -0.66 -3.44
C LEU A 58 0.67 0.56 -2.80
N LEU A 59 -0.59 0.45 -2.40
CA LEU A 59 -1.27 1.50 -1.66
C LEU A 59 -0.58 1.78 -0.31
N LEU A 60 -0.24 0.73 0.42
CA LEU A 60 0.48 0.87 1.70
C LEU A 60 1.88 1.45 1.50
N ASP A 61 2.56 1.08 0.42
CA ASP A 61 3.87 1.64 0.05
C ASP A 61 3.79 3.17 -0.13
N ASN A 62 2.82 3.63 -0.92
CA ASN A 62 2.58 5.06 -1.15
C ASN A 62 2.22 5.80 0.15
N ILE A 63 1.41 5.17 1.03
CA ILE A 63 1.06 5.78 2.33
C ILE A 63 2.32 5.88 3.20
N ILE A 64 3.14 4.84 3.28
CA ILE A 64 4.40 4.85 4.04
C ILE A 64 5.31 5.96 3.52
N GLU A 65 5.46 6.07 2.19
CA GLU A 65 6.25 7.14 1.57
C GLU A 65 5.72 8.51 1.97
N PHE A 66 4.42 8.76 1.78
CA PHE A 66 3.76 10.03 2.11
C PHE A 66 3.92 10.41 3.58
N VAL A 67 3.71 9.48 4.51
CA VAL A 67 3.83 9.77 5.95
C VAL A 67 5.27 9.82 6.45
N SER A 68 6.23 9.30 5.68
CA SER A 68 7.66 9.37 5.99
C SER A 68 8.37 10.61 5.44
N MET A 69 7.66 11.40 4.61
CA MET A 69 8.18 12.66 4.10
C MET A 69 7.98 13.78 5.13
N PRO A 70 9.01 14.60 5.41
CA PRO A 70 8.83 15.82 6.21
C PRO A 70 7.92 16.82 5.47
N GLU A 71 7.20 17.67 6.23
CA GLU A 71 6.12 18.62 5.85
C GLU A 71 6.31 19.46 4.55
N THR A 72 7.50 19.47 3.94
CA THR A 72 7.91 20.36 2.85
C THR A 72 7.19 20.14 1.50
N TRP A 73 6.45 19.05 1.31
CA TRP A 73 5.80 18.75 0.01
C TRP A 73 4.32 19.17 -0.08
N LEU A 74 3.68 19.54 1.04
CA LEU A 74 2.32 20.08 1.04
C LEU A 74 2.23 21.49 0.45
N GLU A 75 3.34 22.24 0.38
CA GLU A 75 3.39 23.51 -0.38
C GLU A 75 3.26 23.29 -1.90
N ASN A 76 3.45 22.06 -2.40
CA ASN A 76 3.46 21.76 -3.84
C ASN A 76 2.20 21.04 -4.34
N ALA A 77 1.16 20.89 -3.49
CA ALA A 77 -0.11 20.31 -3.92
C ALA A 77 -0.86 21.18 -4.95
N GLU A 78 -0.49 22.47 -5.08
CA GLU A 78 -0.99 23.36 -6.13
C GLU A 78 -0.31 23.16 -7.50
N PHE A 79 0.78 22.36 -7.61
CA PHE A 79 1.51 22.15 -8.87
C PHE A 79 1.13 20.88 -9.65
N PHE A 80 0.09 20.14 -9.25
CA PHE A 80 -0.57 19.20 -10.16
C PHE A 80 -1.57 19.96 -11.05
N HIS A 81 -1.06 20.88 -11.87
CA HIS A 81 -1.76 21.25 -13.08
C HIS A 81 -1.78 20.01 -13.98
N PHE A 82 -2.98 19.45 -14.17
CA PHE A 82 -3.28 18.64 -15.34
C PHE A 82 -2.85 19.49 -16.56
N GLU A 83 -1.68 19.22 -17.14
CA GLU A 83 -1.46 19.64 -18.52
C GLU A 83 -2.42 18.80 -19.35
N GLU A 84 -3.58 19.41 -19.61
CA GLU A 84 -4.52 19.02 -20.66
C GLU A 84 -3.73 18.78 -21.96
N TYR A 85 -4.03 17.64 -22.60
CA TYR A 85 -3.59 17.31 -23.96
C TYR A 85 -4.11 18.32 -25.00
#